data_AF-A0A537J984-F1
#
_entry.id   AF-A0A537J984-F1
#
_cell.length_a   1.000
_cell.length_b   1.000
_cell.length_c   1.000
_cell.angle_alpha   90.00
_cell.angle_beta   90.00
_cell.angle_gamma   90.00
#
_symmetry.space_group_name_H-M   'P 1'
#
loop_
_entity.id
_entity.type
_entity.pdbx_description
1 polymer ?
#
loop_
_entity_poly.entity_id
_entity_poly.type
_entity_poly.pdbx_seq_one_letter_code
_entity_poly.pdbx_strand_id
1 'polypeptide(L)'
;LTGFTTLGTRAVGKLELYIGPTYEENQLMLAEAKMRTGDINGGLTLIDNVRDFQGAGVAHVGGTGLTLSQALKELTMERLGALAFRGLSYFDLRRWGWTYAIANGGGRYGCTILYKGNVYTNAIFDYNFMDYWDVPGDETAKNPPSGDSAPVMNANY
;
A
#
# COMPACT_ATOMS: atom_id res chain seq x y z
N LEU A 1 -25.79 -4.19 -4.44
CA LEU A 1 -24.50 -4.51 -3.80
C LEU A 1 -24.80 -4.84 -2.35
N THR A 2 -24.42 -6.03 -1.89
CA THR A 2 -24.56 -6.51 -0.51
C THR A 2 -23.23 -7.16 -0.15
N GLY A 3 -22.78 -7.07 1.10
CA GLY A 3 -21.50 -7.64 1.53
C GLY A 3 -20.30 -6.69 1.54
N PHE A 4 -20.51 -5.37 1.44
CA PHE A 4 -19.46 -4.37 1.67
C PHE A 4 -19.53 -3.84 3.11
N THR A 5 -18.36 -3.69 3.72
CA THR A 5 -18.20 -3.23 5.10
C THR A 5 -18.60 -1.76 5.23
N THR A 6 -19.42 -1.41 6.22
CA THR A 6 -19.84 -0.02 6.47
C THR A 6 -18.78 0.72 7.30
N LEU A 7 -17.84 1.38 6.62
CA LEU A 7 -16.70 2.08 7.25
C LEU A 7 -17.01 3.49 7.75
N GLY A 8 -18.24 3.96 7.58
CA GLY A 8 -18.68 5.27 8.05
C GLY A 8 -20.20 5.36 8.10
N THR A 9 -20.73 5.74 9.26
CA THR A 9 -22.18 5.89 9.46
C THR A 9 -22.48 6.76 10.67
N ARG A 10 -23.65 7.40 10.65
CA ARG A 10 -24.21 8.15 11.79
C ARG A 10 -25.19 7.31 12.62
N ALA A 11 -25.53 6.11 12.15
CA ALA A 11 -26.45 5.21 12.83
C ALA A 11 -25.70 4.35 13.86
N VAL A 12 -26.22 4.31 15.09
CA VAL A 12 -25.66 3.51 16.18
C VAL A 12 -25.64 2.02 15.81
N GLY A 13 -24.52 1.34 16.10
CA GLY A 13 -24.36 -0.10 15.87
C GLY A 13 -24.28 -0.52 14.40
N LYS A 14 -24.08 0.44 13.48
CA LYS A 14 -23.94 0.16 12.04
C LYS A 14 -22.51 0.34 11.52
N LEU A 15 -21.60 0.82 12.35
CA LEU A 15 -20.19 0.96 11.97
C LEU A 15 -19.51 -0.39 12.12
N GLU A 16 -18.78 -0.79 11.08
CA GLU A 16 -17.91 -1.94 11.10
C GLU A 16 -16.47 -1.46 11.02
N LEU A 17 -15.65 -1.89 11.97
CA LEU A 17 -14.24 -1.53 12.05
C LEU A 17 -13.39 -2.78 11.87
N TYR A 18 -12.38 -2.69 11.01
CA TYR A 18 -11.36 -3.73 10.91
C TYR A 18 -10.42 -3.64 12.11
N ILE A 19 -10.28 -4.76 12.83
CA ILE A 19 -9.33 -4.91 13.93
C ILE A 19 -8.42 -6.09 13.58
N GLY A 20 -7.15 -5.79 13.33
CA GLY A 20 -6.15 -6.78 12.97
C GLY A 20 -6.23 -7.27 11.51
N PRO A 21 -5.54 -8.38 11.20
CA PRO A 21 -5.42 -8.87 9.83
C PRO A 21 -6.74 -9.33 9.23
N THR A 22 -6.92 -9.04 7.95
CA THR A 22 -8.15 -9.36 7.21
C THR A 22 -7.89 -10.41 6.13
N TYR A 23 -8.96 -11.02 5.61
CA TYR A 23 -8.85 -12.00 4.52
C TYR A 23 -8.14 -11.37 3.31
N GLU A 24 -8.57 -10.17 2.88
CA GLU A 24 -8.00 -9.50 1.71
C GLU A 24 -6.53 -9.16 1.91
N GLU A 25 -6.17 -8.69 3.11
CA GLU A 25 -4.76 -8.42 3.45
C GLU A 25 -3.90 -9.68 3.33
N ASN A 26 -4.35 -10.79 3.92
CA ASN A 26 -3.63 -12.07 3.86
C ASN A 26 -3.52 -12.61 2.44
N GLN A 27 -4.61 -12.58 1.66
CA GLN A 27 -4.58 -13.04 0.27
C GLN A 27 -3.66 -12.18 -0.59
N LEU A 28 -3.69 -10.86 -0.43
CA LEU A 28 -2.86 -9.96 -1.22
C LEU A 28 -1.39 -10.02 -0.80
N MET A 29 -1.08 -10.30 0.48
CA MET A 29 0.30 -10.61 0.90
C MET A 29 0.80 -11.91 0.29
N LEU A 30 -0.04 -12.96 0.26
CA LEU A 30 0.29 -14.23 -0.39
C LEU A 30 0.44 -14.07 -1.90
N ALA A 31 -0.40 -13.26 -2.54
CA ALA A 31 -0.31 -12.93 -3.96
C ALA A 31 1.04 -12.29 -4.30
N GLU A 32 1.46 -11.31 -3.50
CA GLU A 32 2.76 -10.67 -3.67
C GLU A 32 3.91 -11.66 -3.54
N ALA A 33 3.89 -12.52 -2.50
CA ALA A 33 4.91 -13.53 -2.30
C ALA A 33 5.00 -14.46 -3.51
N LYS A 34 3.86 -15.00 -3.98
CA LYS A 34 3.79 -15.87 -5.16
C LYS A 34 4.38 -15.23 -6.41
N MET A 35 3.97 -14.00 -6.72
CA MET A 35 4.49 -13.24 -7.87
C MET A 35 6.00 -13.06 -7.78
N ARG A 36 6.51 -12.65 -6.62
CA ARG A 36 7.94 -12.43 -6.38
C ARG A 36 8.76 -13.72 -6.40
N THR A 37 8.15 -14.87 -6.11
CA THR A 37 8.78 -16.20 -6.22
C THR A 37 8.53 -16.89 -7.57
N GLY A 38 7.94 -16.21 -8.55
CA GLY A 38 7.78 -16.70 -9.93
C GLY A 38 6.43 -17.32 -10.28
N ASP A 39 5.54 -17.55 -9.30
CA ASP A 39 4.16 -18.00 -9.57
C ASP A 39 3.23 -16.80 -9.79
N ILE A 40 3.42 -16.13 -10.93
CA ILE A 40 2.69 -14.90 -11.28
C ILE A 40 1.19 -15.20 -11.41
N ASN A 41 0.83 -16.29 -12.11
CA ASN A 41 -0.56 -16.64 -12.34
C ASN A 41 -1.29 -17.03 -11.04
N GLY A 42 -0.62 -17.77 -10.14
CA GLY A 42 -1.16 -18.05 -8.82
C GLY A 42 -1.39 -16.78 -8.01
N GLY A 43 -0.51 -15.79 -8.11
CA GLY A 43 -0.72 -14.48 -7.50
C GLY A 43 -1.91 -13.70 -8.08
N LEU A 44 -2.07 -13.69 -9.41
CA LEU A 44 -3.20 -13.03 -10.08
C LEU A 44 -4.54 -13.68 -9.72
N THR A 45 -4.57 -15.01 -9.60
CA THR A 45 -5.76 -15.76 -9.16
C THR A 45 -6.20 -15.33 -7.75
N LEU A 46 -5.24 -15.05 -6.85
CA LEU A 46 -5.55 -14.57 -5.51
C LEU A 46 -6.12 -13.14 -5.51
N ILE A 47 -5.67 -12.28 -6.43
CA ILE A 47 -6.25 -10.95 -6.65
C ILE A 47 -7.71 -11.08 -7.09
N ASP A 48 -7.99 -11.96 -8.06
CA ASP A 48 -9.35 -12.21 -8.54
C ASP A 48 -10.28 -12.71 -7.44
N ASN A 49 -9.80 -13.62 -6.58
CA ASN A 49 -10.55 -14.10 -5.42
C ASN A 49 -10.90 -12.97 -4.43
N VAL A 50 -10.03 -11.96 -4.27
CA VAL A 50 -10.30 -10.79 -3.44
C VAL A 50 -11.34 -9.88 -4.10
N ARG A 51 -11.23 -9.65 -5.41
CA ARG A 51 -12.21 -8.88 -6.20
C ARG A 51 -13.60 -9.49 -6.10
N ASP A 52 -13.69 -10.81 -6.20
CA ASP A 52 -14.94 -11.57 -6.07
C ASP A 52 -15.49 -11.49 -4.65
N PHE A 53 -14.63 -11.69 -3.63
CA PHE A 53 -15.03 -11.58 -2.23
C PHE A 53 -15.62 -10.20 -1.89
N GLN A 54 -15.04 -9.12 -2.42
CA GLN A 54 -15.53 -7.77 -2.22
C GLN A 54 -16.70 -7.38 -3.14
N GLY A 55 -17.02 -8.21 -4.13
CA GLY A 55 -17.99 -7.86 -5.17
C GLY A 55 -17.58 -6.61 -5.95
N ALA A 56 -16.28 -6.42 -6.18
CA ALA A 56 -15.70 -5.20 -6.74
C ALA A 56 -16.12 -4.93 -8.20
N GLY A 57 -16.54 -5.97 -8.93
CA GLY A 57 -16.92 -5.87 -10.33
C GLY A 57 -15.76 -5.52 -11.28
N VAL A 58 -14.52 -5.71 -10.83
CA VAL A 58 -13.31 -5.54 -11.63
C VAL A 58 -13.03 -6.85 -12.39
N ALA A 59 -12.68 -6.74 -13.67
CA ALA A 59 -12.41 -7.90 -14.50
C ALA A 59 -11.26 -8.77 -13.93
N HIS A 60 -11.38 -10.08 -14.08
CA HIS A 60 -10.34 -11.02 -13.67
C HIS A 60 -9.08 -10.86 -14.52
N VAL A 61 -7.92 -11.04 -13.88
CA VAL A 61 -6.60 -10.90 -14.50
C VAL A 61 -5.79 -12.20 -14.48
N GLY A 62 -6.25 -13.24 -13.78
CA GLY A 62 -5.72 -14.60 -13.87
C GLY A 62 -5.76 -15.13 -15.30
N GLY A 63 -4.72 -15.87 -15.69
CA GLY A 63 -4.60 -16.51 -17.00
C GLY A 63 -4.26 -15.57 -18.16
N THR A 64 -4.14 -14.26 -17.92
CA THR A 64 -3.89 -13.26 -18.98
C THR A 64 -2.43 -13.17 -19.43
N GLY A 65 -1.51 -13.85 -18.74
CA GLY A 65 -0.09 -13.89 -19.12
C GLY A 65 0.67 -12.58 -18.85
N LEU A 66 0.24 -11.79 -17.85
CA LEU A 66 0.94 -10.57 -17.46
C LEU A 66 2.39 -10.85 -17.03
N THR A 67 3.28 -9.92 -17.38
CA THR A 67 4.64 -9.89 -16.84
C THR A 67 4.62 -9.59 -15.35
N LEU A 68 5.72 -9.86 -14.64
CA LEU A 68 5.83 -9.57 -13.21
C LEU A 68 5.54 -8.09 -12.89
N SER A 69 6.04 -7.15 -13.69
CA SER A 69 5.80 -5.72 -13.50
C SER A 69 4.31 -5.36 -13.65
N GLN A 70 3.64 -5.91 -14.66
CA GLN A 70 2.21 -5.72 -14.86
C GLN A 70 1.37 -6.36 -13.74
N ALA A 71 1.75 -7.56 -13.28
CA ALA A 71 1.07 -8.24 -12.18
C ALA A 71 1.25 -7.49 -10.84
N LEU A 72 2.44 -6.98 -10.56
CA LEU A 72 2.68 -6.13 -9.38
C LEU A 72 1.92 -4.80 -9.48
N LYS A 73 1.71 -4.26 -10.68
CA LYS A 73 0.82 -3.11 -10.87
C LYS A 73 -0.61 -3.43 -10.45
N GLU A 74 -1.18 -4.55 -10.92
CA GLU A 74 -2.50 -5.03 -10.48
C GLU A 74 -2.58 -5.21 -8.97
N LEU A 75 -1.58 -5.85 -8.37
CA LEU A 75 -1.47 -6.01 -6.92
C LEU A 75 -1.49 -4.66 -6.18
N THR A 76 -0.70 -3.69 -6.63
CA THR A 76 -0.62 -2.38 -5.95
C THR A 76 -1.95 -1.63 -6.01
N MET A 77 -2.65 -1.69 -7.15
CA MET A 77 -3.97 -1.09 -7.31
C MET A 77 -5.00 -1.80 -6.42
N GLU A 78 -4.96 -3.12 -6.38
CA GLU A 78 -5.87 -3.92 -5.56
C GLU A 78 -5.64 -3.68 -4.07
N ARG A 79 -4.39 -3.64 -3.60
CA ARG A 79 -4.07 -3.35 -2.19
C ARG A 79 -4.56 -1.97 -1.76
N LEU A 80 -4.39 -0.95 -2.60
CA LEU A 80 -4.85 0.41 -2.30
C LEU A 80 -6.39 0.50 -2.26
N GLY A 81 -7.08 -0.22 -3.14
CA GLY A 81 -8.55 -0.27 -3.17
C GLY A 81 -9.15 -1.11 -2.05
N ALA A 82 -8.76 -2.38 -1.98
CA ALA A 82 -9.32 -3.37 -1.06
C ALA A 82 -9.04 -3.03 0.41
N LEU A 83 -7.89 -2.39 0.70
CA LEU A 83 -7.42 -2.08 2.07
C LEU A 83 -7.55 -0.58 2.41
N ALA A 84 -8.38 0.16 1.67
CA ALA A 84 -8.64 1.56 1.95
C ALA A 84 -9.09 1.78 3.39
N PHE A 85 -8.57 2.84 4.02
CA PHE A 85 -8.83 3.22 5.42
C PHE A 85 -8.43 2.19 6.50
N ARG A 86 -7.60 1.18 6.15
CA ARG A 86 -7.07 0.20 7.12
C ARG A 86 -5.69 0.56 7.68
N GLY A 87 -5.14 1.73 7.34
CA GLY A 87 -3.84 2.19 7.84
C GLY A 87 -2.61 1.53 7.21
N LEU A 88 -2.78 0.74 6.14
CA LEU A 88 -1.70 -0.05 5.53
C LEU A 88 -0.98 0.66 4.37
N SER A 89 -1.60 1.67 3.76
CA SER A 89 -1.05 2.32 2.56
C SER A 89 0.33 2.93 2.78
N TYR A 90 0.57 3.58 3.92
CA TYR A 90 1.90 4.13 4.24
C TYR A 90 2.97 3.03 4.30
N PHE A 91 2.69 1.92 4.99
CA PHE A 91 3.63 0.82 5.14
C PHE A 91 3.88 0.07 3.81
N ASP A 92 2.86 -0.06 2.97
CA ASP A 92 3.00 -0.62 1.62
C ASP A 92 3.87 0.25 0.72
N LEU A 93 3.61 1.56 0.66
CA LEU A 93 4.41 2.50 -0.12
C LEU A 93 5.86 2.55 0.36
N ARG A 94 6.05 2.50 1.69
CA ARG A 94 7.37 2.46 2.32
C ARG A 94 8.15 1.21 1.92
N ARG A 95 7.60 0.02 2.13
CA ARG A 95 8.31 -1.25 1.85
C ARG A 95 8.57 -1.49 0.36
N TRP A 96 7.80 -0.84 -0.51
CA TRP A 96 8.06 -0.81 -1.95
C TRP A 96 9.05 0.28 -2.38
N GLY A 97 9.48 1.13 -1.45
CA GLY A 97 10.45 2.20 -1.68
C GLY A 97 9.88 3.43 -2.40
N TRP A 98 8.56 3.57 -2.49
CA TRP A 98 7.95 4.69 -3.19
C TRP A 98 8.06 5.99 -2.39
N THR A 99 8.22 5.91 -1.07
CA THR A 99 8.39 7.06 -0.17
C THR A 99 9.73 7.79 -0.36
N TYR A 100 10.70 7.15 -1.03
CA TYR A 100 12.00 7.75 -1.34
C TYR A 100 11.93 8.77 -2.47
N ALA A 101 12.95 9.63 -2.52
CA ALA A 101 13.13 10.57 -3.61
C ALA A 101 13.23 9.83 -4.95
N ILE A 102 12.81 10.49 -6.04
CA ILE A 102 13.00 9.98 -7.40
C ILE A 102 14.47 9.68 -7.66
N ALA A 103 15.36 10.52 -7.14
CA ALA A 103 16.82 10.32 -7.21
C ALA A 103 17.29 8.99 -6.60
N ASN A 104 16.51 8.44 -5.66
CA ASN A 104 16.78 7.17 -4.97
C ASN A 104 15.87 6.02 -5.47
N GLY A 105 15.23 6.19 -6.63
CA GLY A 105 14.37 5.16 -7.23
C GLY A 105 12.94 5.11 -6.70
N GLY A 106 12.54 6.07 -5.86
CA GLY A 106 11.17 6.21 -5.37
C GLY A 106 10.30 7.13 -6.23
N GLY A 107 9.41 7.87 -5.57
CA GLY A 107 8.43 8.74 -6.21
C GLY A 107 7.21 7.99 -6.75
N ARG A 108 6.22 8.76 -7.22
CA ARG A 108 5.01 8.22 -7.85
C ARG A 108 4.77 8.86 -9.20
N TYR A 109 4.47 8.01 -10.17
CA TYR A 109 4.35 8.38 -11.59
C TYR A 109 2.92 8.15 -12.08
N GLY A 110 2.53 8.83 -13.16
CA GLY A 110 1.22 8.60 -13.80
C GLY A 110 0.03 9.06 -12.97
N CYS A 111 0.22 10.05 -12.08
CA CYS A 111 -0.86 10.52 -11.23
C CYS A 111 -1.81 11.44 -12.00
N THR A 112 -3.11 11.28 -11.77
CA THR A 112 -4.08 12.31 -12.14
C THR A 112 -4.24 13.27 -10.96
N ILE A 113 -3.98 14.56 -11.18
CA ILE A 113 -4.07 15.59 -10.14
C ILE A 113 -4.87 16.79 -10.63
N LEU A 114 -5.63 17.39 -9.73
CA LEU A 114 -6.22 18.70 -9.90
C LEU A 114 -5.36 19.72 -9.15
N TYR A 115 -4.69 20.61 -9.87
CA TYR A 115 -3.89 21.67 -9.26
C TYR A 115 -4.23 23.01 -9.88
N LYS A 116 -4.67 23.95 -9.04
CA LYS A 116 -5.07 25.31 -9.44
C LYS A 116 -6.06 25.32 -10.62
N GLY A 117 -7.04 24.40 -10.61
CA GLY A 117 -8.06 24.30 -11.66
C GLY A 117 -7.63 23.54 -12.92
N ASN A 118 -6.37 23.13 -13.03
CA ASN A 118 -5.90 22.31 -14.16
C ASN A 118 -5.86 20.83 -13.78
N VAL A 119 -6.32 19.98 -14.70
CA VAL A 119 -6.23 18.53 -14.58
C VAL A 119 -4.98 18.05 -15.30
N TYR A 120 -4.03 17.51 -14.55
CA TYR A 120 -2.87 16.81 -15.11
C TYR A 120 -3.16 15.32 -15.05
N THR A 121 -2.97 14.59 -16.14
CA THR A 121 -3.25 13.15 -16.23
C THR A 121 -2.01 12.26 -16.14
N ASN A 122 -0.82 12.87 -16.07
CA ASN A 122 0.45 12.16 -15.99
C ASN A 122 1.45 12.92 -15.10
N ALA A 123 1.01 13.36 -13.94
CA ALA A 123 1.87 14.04 -12.97
C ALA A 123 2.82 13.06 -12.27
N ILE A 124 3.96 13.59 -11.86
CA ILE A 124 4.99 12.89 -11.10
C ILE A 124 5.13 13.60 -9.75
N PHE A 125 5.17 12.82 -8.67
CA PHE A 125 5.47 13.31 -7.33
C PHE A 125 6.85 12.82 -6.92
N ASP A 126 7.73 13.76 -6.60
CA ASP A 126 8.96 13.48 -5.87
C ASP A 126 8.65 13.45 -4.39
N TYR A 127 8.84 12.29 -3.78
CA TYR A 127 8.58 12.09 -2.36
C TYR A 127 9.91 12.19 -1.61
N ASN A 128 10.03 13.13 -0.68
CA ASN A 128 11.13 13.16 0.27
C ASN A 128 10.58 13.09 1.69
N PHE A 129 9.75 12.07 1.94
CA PHE A 129 9.07 11.93 3.22
C PHE A 129 9.94 11.19 4.23
N MET A 130 9.62 11.41 5.50
CA MET A 130 10.15 10.66 6.63
C MET A 130 9.80 9.17 6.46
N ASP A 131 10.84 8.36 6.27
CA ASP A 131 10.72 6.92 6.03
C ASP A 131 10.40 6.14 7.33
N TYR A 132 10.72 6.68 8.49
CA TYR A 132 10.46 6.08 9.81
C TYR A 132 10.40 7.17 10.86
N TRP A 133 9.63 6.92 11.91
CA TRP A 133 9.53 7.83 13.05
C TRP A 133 10.86 7.88 13.81
N ASP A 134 11.29 9.08 14.16
CA ASP A 134 12.45 9.29 15.02
C ASP A 134 12.24 8.63 16.38
N VAL A 135 13.35 8.22 16.99
CA VAL A 135 13.32 7.80 18.40
C VAL A 135 12.99 9.05 19.24
N PRO A 136 12.01 8.99 20.15
CA PRO A 136 11.67 10.12 20.99
C PRO A 136 12.90 10.69 21.71
N GLY A 137 13.05 12.02 21.72
CA GLY A 137 14.23 12.66 22.31
C GLY A 137 14.44 12.34 23.79
N ASP A 138 13.37 12.06 24.53
CA ASP A 138 13.45 11.61 25.93
C ASP A 138 14.10 10.22 26.07
N GLU A 139 13.88 9.32 25.10
CA GLU A 139 14.53 8.01 25.07
C GLU A 139 16.02 8.15 24.77
N THR A 140 16.39 8.95 23.75
CA THR A 140 17.81 9.12 23.37
C THR A 140 18.62 9.87 24.42
N ALA A 141 17.98 10.70 25.26
CA ALA A 141 18.62 11.33 26.41
C ALA A 141 18.87 10.35 27.57
N LYS A 142 17.92 9.45 27.84
CA LYS A 142 18.00 8.46 28.93
C LYS A 142 18.84 7.25 28.56
N ASN A 143 18.85 6.88 27.28
CA ASN A 143 19.52 5.72 26.72
C ASN A 143 20.26 6.13 25.43
N PRO A 144 21.43 6.79 25.57
CA PRO A 144 22.17 7.29 24.41
C PRO A 144 22.61 6.15 23.48
N PRO A 145 22.41 6.27 22.15
CA PRO A 145 22.81 5.24 21.20
C PRO A 145 24.33 5.07 21.21
N SER A 146 24.78 3.81 21.15
CA SER A 146 26.19 3.47 20.91
C SER A 146 26.57 3.66 19.44
N GLY A 147 27.86 3.62 19.12
CA GLY A 147 28.34 3.69 17.73
C GLY A 147 27.83 2.57 16.82
N ASP A 148 27.46 1.42 17.41
CA ASP A 148 26.91 0.26 16.68
C ASP A 148 25.37 0.28 16.60
N SER A 149 24.73 1.30 17.17
CA SER A 149 23.27 1.43 17.13
C SER A 149 22.79 1.84 15.75
N ALA A 150 21.57 1.42 15.39
CA ALA A 150 20.90 1.93 14.21
C ALA A 150 20.67 3.46 14.33
N PRO A 151 20.54 4.18 13.19
CA PRO A 151 20.21 5.60 13.21
C PRO A 151 18.93 5.89 14.02
N VAL A 152 18.99 6.89 14.90
CA VAL A 152 17.87 7.28 15.78
C VAL A 152 17.04 8.45 15.24
N MET A 153 17.54 9.11 14.18
CA MET A 153 16.89 10.21 13.47
C MET A 153 16.79 9.86 11.99
N ASN A 154 15.69 10.25 11.37
CA ASN A 154 15.46 10.07 9.95
C ASN A 154 16.41 10.92 9.12
N ALA A 155 17.02 10.32 8.09
CA ALA A 155 17.91 11.04 7.18
C ALA A 155 17.19 12.08 6.30
N ASN A 156 15.86 12.03 6.22
CA ASN A 156 15.04 12.92 5.41
C ASN A 156 14.42 14.09 6.21
N TYR A 157 14.87 14.34 7.46
CA TYR A 157 14.38 15.44 8.30
C TYR A 157 15.51 16.18 9.06
#